data_AF-A0A3B0RV51-F1
#
_entry.id   AF-A0A3B0RV51-F1
#
_cell.length_a   1.000
_cell.length_b   1.000
_cell.length_c   1.000
_cell.angle_alpha   90.00
_cell.angle_beta   90.00
_cell.angle_gamma   90.00
#
_symmetry.space_group_name_H-M   'P 1'
#
loop_
_entity.id
_entity.type
_entity.pdbx_description
1 polymer ?
#
loop_
_entity_poly.entity_id
_entity_poly.type
_entity_poly.pdbx_seq_one_letter_code
_entity_poly.pdbx_strand_id
1 'polypeptide(L)' 'MLQQRRIVVAVTGGVAAFKAAYLVRRLIEQGAEVRTVMTRTATQFIGPATLAALSGHAPVTSLFGDDSVS' A
#
# COMPACT_ATOMS: atom_id res chain seq x y z
N MET A 1 1.39 -20.19 0.03
CA MET A 1 2.82 -20.35 0.46
C MET A 1 3.44 -19.02 0.90
N LEU A 2 2.75 -18.17 1.67
CA LEU A 2 3.33 -16.97 2.29
C LEU A 2 2.90 -16.78 3.75
N GLN A 3 2.41 -17.85 4.40
CA GLN A 3 1.96 -17.78 5.79
C GLN A 3 3.03 -17.18 6.70
N GLN A 4 2.63 -16.21 7.54
CA GLN A 4 3.48 -15.49 8.49
C GLN A 4 4.63 -14.68 7.87
N ARG A 5 4.64 -14.47 6.54
CA ARG A 5 5.58 -13.53 5.90
C ARG A 5 5.06 -12.10 6.05
N ARG A 6 5.94 -11.19 6.45
CA ARG A 6 5.67 -9.75 6.51
C ARG A 6 6.26 -9.10 5.26
N ILE A 7 5.42 -8.49 4.44
CA ILE A 7 5.81 -7.95 3.13
C ILE A 7 5.45 -6.47 3.07
N VAL A 8 6.41 -5.65 2.65
CA VAL A 8 6.18 -4.23 2.33
C VAL A 8 5.99 -4.09 0.82
N VAL A 9 4.90 -3.46 0.41
CA VAL A 9 4.63 -3.08 -0.99
C VAL A 9 4.74 -1.57 -1.12
N ALA A 10 5.80 -1.10 -1.78
CA ALA A 10 6.02 0.32 -2.07
C ALA A 10 5.47 0.67 -3.46
N VAL A 11 4.56 1.64 -3.52
CA VAL A 11 3.88 2.07 -4.75
C VAL A 11 4.34 3.47 -5.16
N THR A 12 4.83 3.59 -6.39
CA THR A 12 5.31 4.83 -7.00
C THR A 12 4.38 5.31 -8.14
N GLY A 13 4.59 6.53 -8.61
CA GLY A 13 3.74 7.17 -9.63
C GLY A 13 3.99 6.67 -11.05
N GLY A 14 3.45 5.50 -11.39
CA GLY A 14 3.42 4.98 -12.75
C GLY A 14 2.01 4.52 -13.15
N VAL A 15 1.75 4.42 -14.46
CA VAL A 15 0.45 3.99 -15.00
C VAL A 15 0.00 2.63 -14.46
N ALA A 16 0.95 1.77 -14.05
CA ALA A 16 0.66 0.46 -13.48
C ALA A 16 0.31 0.46 -11.98
N ALA A 17 0.34 1.62 -11.30
CA ALA A 17 0.13 1.71 -9.86
C ALA A 17 -1.24 1.15 -9.40
N PHE A 18 -2.29 1.27 -10.21
CA PHE A 18 -3.60 0.67 -9.90
C PHE A 18 -3.54 -0.86 -9.76
N LYS A 19 -2.59 -1.54 -10.42
CA LYS A 19 -2.40 -2.99 -10.32
C LYS A 19 -1.80 -3.41 -8.98
N ALA A 20 -1.28 -2.46 -8.19
CA ALA A 20 -0.81 -2.75 -6.83
C ALA A 20 -1.94 -3.33 -5.95
N ALA A 21 -3.19 -2.91 -6.16
CA ALA A 21 -4.35 -3.50 -5.49
C ALA A 21 -4.46 -5.01 -5.74
N TYR A 22 -4.26 -5.44 -7.00
CA TYR A 22 -4.29 -6.85 -7.36
C TYR A 22 -3.13 -7.62 -6.72
N LEU A 23 -1.92 -7.05 -6.73
CA LEU A 23 -0.76 -7.65 -6.09
C LEU A 23 -0.98 -7.84 -4.58
N VAL A 24 -1.41 -6.79 -3.88
CA VAL A 24 -1.66 -6.82 -2.43
C VAL A 24 -2.70 -7.89 -2.10
N ARG A 25 -3.82 -7.94 -2.83
CA ARG A 25 -4.84 -8.97 -2.64
C ARG A 25 -4.26 -10.38 -2.76
N ARG A 26 -3.46 -10.64 -3.80
CA ARG A 26 -2.87 -11.97 -4.05
C ARG A 26 -1.87 -12.38 -2.96
N LEU A 27 -1.09 -11.43 -2.43
CA LEU A 27 -0.16 -11.71 -1.33
C LEU A 27 -0.91 -12.10 -0.05
N ILE A 28 -2.01 -11.42 0.24
CA ILE A 28 -2.87 -11.70 1.40
C ILE A 28 -3.58 -13.04 1.26
N GLU A 29 -4.14 -13.34 0.08
CA GLU A 29 -4.74 -14.65 -0.23
C GLU A 29 -3.75 -15.81 -0.04
N GLN A 30 -2.44 -15.55 -0.15
CA GLN A 30 -1.39 -16.54 0.11
C GLN A 30 -0.93 -16.63 1.58
N GLY A 31 -1.51 -15.81 2.47
CA GLY A 31 -1.27 -15.79 3.92
C GLY A 31 -0.25 -14.78 4.42
N ALA A 32 0.15 -13.79 3.61
CA ALA A 32 1.11 -12.76 4.02
C ALA A 32 0.44 -11.63 4.83
N GLU A 33 1.15 -11.09 5.82
CA GLU A 33 0.87 -9.78 6.40
C GLU A 33 1.48 -8.72 5.47
N VAL A 34 0.64 -7.87 4.87
CA VAL A 34 1.09 -6.86 3.91
C VAL A 34 0.95 -5.46 4.51
N ARG A 35 2.01 -4.67 4.41
CA ARG A 35 1.98 -3.22 4.67
C ARG A 35 2.34 -2.46 3.41
N THR A 36 1.69 -1.32 3.20
CA THR A 36 1.86 -0.53 1.98
C THR A 36 2.49 0.82 2.26
N VAL A 37 3.36 1.28 1.36
CA VAL A 37 3.95 2.62 1.36
C VAL A 37 3.66 3.26 0.00
N MET A 38 3.31 4.54 -0.04
CA MET A 38 2.92 5.23 -1.26
C MET A 38 3.65 6.56 -1.39
N THR A 39 4.14 6.85 -2.58
CA THR A 39 4.56 8.23 -2.93
C THR A 39 3.35 9.12 -3.15
N ARG A 40 3.51 10.44 -3.01
CA ARG A 40 2.46 11.42 -3.34
C ARG A 40 1.94 11.27 -4.78
N THR A 41 2.80 10.94 -5.75
CA THR A 41 2.37 10.73 -7.13
C THR A 41 1.56 9.44 -7.30
N ALA A 42 1.87 8.38 -6.55
CA ALA A 42 1.11 7.13 -6.58
C ALA A 42 -0.35 7.33 -6.14
N THR A 43 -0.61 8.24 -5.19
CA THR A 43 -1.98 8.53 -4.71
C THR A 43 -2.89 9.11 -5.79
N GLN A 44 -2.32 9.65 -6.87
CA GLN A 44 -3.08 10.15 -8.03
C GLN A 44 -3.57 9.01 -8.94
N PHE A 45 -2.94 7.84 -8.89
CA PHE A 45 -3.32 6.67 -9.70
C PHE A 45 -4.17 5.65 -8.92
N ILE A 46 -3.94 5.53 -7.61
CA ILE A 46 -4.68 4.64 -6.72
C ILE A 46 -4.81 5.30 -5.35
N GLY A 47 -6.02 5.34 -4.81
CA GLY A 47 -6.29 5.97 -3.52
C GLY A 47 -5.73 5.15 -2.34
N PRO A 48 -5.20 5.81 -1.28
CA PRO A 48 -4.75 5.12 -0.07
C PRO A 48 -5.83 4.24 0.59
N ALA A 49 -7.09 4.67 0.53
CA ALA A 49 -8.24 3.93 1.06
C ALA A 49 -8.39 2.54 0.42
N THR A 50 -8.08 2.38 -0.87
CA THR A 50 -8.14 1.09 -1.56
C THR A 50 -7.12 0.12 -0.98
N LEU A 51 -5.88 0.56 -0.77
CA LEU A 51 -4.84 -0.28 -0.18
C LEU A 51 -5.08 -0.53 1.31
N ALA A 52 -5.70 0.41 2.03
CA ALA A 52 -6.11 0.22 3.41
C ALA A 52 -7.17 -0.88 3.54
N ALA A 53 -8.21 -0.83 2.70
CA ALA A 53 -9.27 -1.83 2.70
C ALA A 53 -8.76 -3.24 2.37
N LEU A 54 -7.75 -3.36 1.50
CA LEU A 54 -7.16 -4.65 1.16
C LEU A 54 -6.19 -5.17 2.22
N SER A 55 -5.27 -4.32 2.70
CA SER A 55 -4.18 -4.73 3.60
C SER A 55 -4.55 -4.73 5.08
N GLY A 56 -5.69 -4.16 5.46
CA GLY A 56 -6.10 -3.97 6.86
C GLY A 56 -5.29 -2.90 7.60
N HIS A 57 -4.40 -2.17 6.91
CA HIS A 57 -3.52 -1.17 7.49
C HIS A 57 -3.50 0.09 6.62
N ALA A 58 -3.51 1.28 7.25
CA ALA A 58 -3.34 2.52 6.51
C ALA A 58 -1.97 2.57 5.81
N PRO A 59 -1.89 2.89 4.51
CA PRO A 59 -0.62 3.07 3.82
C PRO A 59 0.18 4.23 4.40
N VAL A 60 1.50 4.07 4.50
CA VAL A 60 2.40 5.18 4.85
C VAL A 60 2.57 6.06 3.62
N THR A 61 2.20 7.34 3.73
CA THR A 61 2.30 8.35 2.66
C THR A 61 3.32 9.44 2.97
N SER A 62 3.67 9.62 4.25
CA SER A 62 4.65 10.57 4.76
C SER A 62 5.44 9.93 5.91
N LEU A 63 6.71 10.28 6.07
CA LEU A 63 7.56 9.78 7.15
C LEU A 63 7.27 10.44 8.50
N PHE A 64 6.79 11.68 8.48
CA PHE A 64 6.60 12.50 9.69
C PHE A 64 5.12 12.78 10.02
N GLY A 65 4.19 12.12 9.33
CA GLY A 65 2.76 12.42 9.44
C GLY A 65 2.32 13.54 8.50
N ASP A 66 1.09 14.02 8.65
CA ASP A 66 0.60 15.18 7.91
C ASP A 66 1.28 16.44 8.46
N ASP A 67 1.82 17.27 7.56
CA ASP A 67 2.53 18.53 7.85
C ASP A 67 1.62 19.63 8.47
N SER A 68 0.45 19.28 9.00
CA SER A 68 -0.47 20.22 9.66
C SER A 68 -0.06 20.60 11.08
N VAL A 69 1.14 20.22 11.51
CA VAL A 69 1.77 20.68 12.76
C VAL A 69 2.96 21.57 12.37
N SER A 70 2.66 22.81 12.01
CA SER A 70 3.60 23.93 11.98
C SER A 70 3.04 25.04 12.85
#